data_AF-A0AAV8Z9F8-F1
#
_entry.id   AF-A0AAV8Z9F8-F1
#
_cell.length_a   1.000
_cell.length_b   1.000
_cell.length_c   1.000
_cell.angle_alpha   90.00
_cell.angle_beta   90.00
_cell.angle_gamma   90.00
#
_symmetry.space_group_name_H-M   'P 1'
#
loop_
_entity.id
_entity.type
_entity.pdbx_description
1 polymer ?
#
loop_
_entity_poly.entity_id
_entity_poly.type
_entity_poly.pdbx_seq_one_letter_code
_entity_poly.pdbx_strand_id
1 'polypeptide(L)'
;MSLYLSDSDEEDLLKLVRGLSVKEEPVKEKPIVKNPKLLSDLLETLGSPDYVTWKPEDYTDAVCKLVALEPSCFEYSLVKCMFDGRMRKSYTVDTIKRVENPYLFAQFALKKLQKEVKYTGLQEMELFHGDAK
;
A
#
# COMPACT_ATOMS: atom_id res chain seq x y z
N MET A 1 4.66 0.29 47.19
CA MET A 1 5.12 -1.12 47.18
C MET A 1 5.56 -1.42 45.75
N SER A 2 6.86 -1.52 45.54
CA SER A 2 7.44 -1.89 44.24
C SER A 2 7.41 -3.39 44.12
N LEU A 3 6.68 -3.92 43.13
CA LEU A 3 6.70 -5.34 42.77
C LEU A 3 7.96 -5.59 41.94
N TYR A 4 9.11 -5.76 42.61
CA TYR A 4 10.29 -6.32 41.96
C TYR A 4 10.09 -7.83 41.85
N LEU A 5 9.93 -8.32 40.62
CA LEU A 5 10.07 -9.74 40.29
C LEU A 5 11.50 -10.15 40.65
N SER A 6 11.66 -11.34 41.23
CA SER A 6 12.99 -11.84 41.56
C SER A 6 13.72 -12.25 40.29
N ASP A 7 15.05 -12.17 40.26
CA ASP A 7 15.88 -12.61 39.10
C ASP A 7 15.61 -14.08 38.71
N SER A 8 15.03 -14.87 39.62
CA SER A 8 14.61 -16.25 39.37
C SER A 8 13.36 -16.35 38.48
N ASP A 9 12.45 -15.37 38.55
CA ASP A 9 11.18 -15.38 37.81
C ASP A 9 11.36 -14.95 36.34
N GLU A 10 12.38 -14.11 36.05
CA GLU A 10 12.73 -13.73 34.67
C GLU A 10 13.39 -14.87 33.90
N GLU A 11 14.20 -15.70 34.56
CA GLU A 11 14.85 -16.85 33.94
C GLU A 11 13.85 -17.92 33.49
N ASP A 12 12.80 -18.15 34.28
CA ASP A 12 11.77 -19.13 33.97
C ASP A 12 10.83 -18.64 32.86
N LEU A 13 10.54 -17.34 32.78
CA LEU A 13 9.85 -16.74 31.63
C LEU A 13 10.70 -16.80 30.35
N LEU A 14 12.01 -16.57 30.44
CA LEU A 14 12.92 -16.71 29.30
C LEU A 14 13.04 -18.16 28.83
N LYS A 15 12.99 -19.15 29.73
CA LYS A 15 12.92 -20.58 29.36
C LYS A 15 11.60 -20.94 28.68
N LEU A 16 10.47 -20.34 29.12
CA LEU A 16 9.17 -20.53 28.49
C LEU A 16 9.13 -19.97 27.06
N VAL A 17 9.67 -18.77 26.85
CA VAL A 17 9.75 -18.13 25.51
C VAL A 17 10.77 -18.84 24.60
N ARG A 18 11.89 -19.32 25.15
CA ARG A 18 12.88 -20.12 24.39
C ARG A 18 12.39 -21.53 24.06
N GLY A 19 11.48 -22.09 24.85
CA GLY A 19 10.81 -23.37 24.58
C GLY A 19 9.72 -23.29 23.51
N LEU A 20 9.17 -22.09 23.27
CA LEU A 20 8.32 -21.79 22.13
C LEU A 20 9.16 -21.54 20.87
N SER A 21 10.00 -22.50 20.52
CA SER A 21 10.49 -22.62 19.15
C SER A 21 9.30 -23.03 18.29
N VAL A 22 8.52 -22.03 17.88
CA VAL A 22 7.58 -22.18 16.77
C VAL A 22 8.47 -22.54 15.59
N LYS A 23 8.49 -23.83 15.26
CA LYS A 23 9.02 -24.28 13.97
C LYS A 23 8.20 -23.51 12.95
N GLU A 24 8.77 -22.47 12.38
CA GLU A 24 8.26 -21.82 11.20
C GLU A 24 8.34 -22.88 10.10
N GLU A 25 7.30 -23.71 10.01
CA GLU A 25 7.11 -24.52 8.83
C GLU A 25 7.02 -23.54 7.66
N PRO A 26 7.77 -23.78 6.57
CA PRO A 26 7.69 -22.91 5.41
C PRO A 26 6.23 -22.91 4.96
N VAL A 27 5.56 -21.79 5.17
CA VAL A 27 4.20 -21.58 4.69
C VAL A 27 4.29 -21.72 3.19
N LYS A 28 3.89 -22.88 2.67
CA LYS A 28 3.80 -23.09 1.23
C LYS A 28 2.82 -22.05 0.73
N GLU A 29 3.35 -21.00 0.10
CA GLU A 29 2.56 -19.93 -0.48
C GLU A 29 1.58 -20.59 -1.43
N LYS A 30 0.29 -20.58 -1.06
CA LYS A 30 -0.74 -21.08 -1.94
C LYS A 30 -0.70 -20.22 -3.19
N PRO A 31 -0.76 -20.82 -4.39
CA PRO A 31 -0.77 -20.05 -5.62
C PRO A 31 -1.92 -19.05 -5.55
N ILE A 32 -1.60 -17.76 -5.70
CA ILE A 32 -2.58 -16.68 -5.67
C ILE A 32 -3.46 -16.86 -6.92
N VAL A 33 -4.67 -17.37 -6.72
CA VAL A 33 -5.67 -17.46 -7.78
C VAL A 33 -6.26 -16.07 -7.98
N LYS A 34 -5.93 -15.45 -9.11
CA LYS A 34 -6.51 -14.16 -9.51
C LYS A 34 -7.97 -14.36 -9.93
N ASN A 35 -8.84 -13.43 -9.52
CA ASN A 35 -10.24 -13.39 -9.96
C ASN A 35 -10.54 -12.01 -10.59
N PRO A 36 -10.27 -11.84 -11.90
CA PRO A 36 -10.41 -10.55 -12.56
C PRO A 36 -11.87 -10.05 -12.59
N LYS A 37 -12.85 -10.96 -12.63
CA LYS A 37 -14.28 -10.60 -12.59
C LYS A 37 -14.68 -9.98 -11.26
N LEU A 38 -14.28 -10.61 -10.15
CA LEU A 38 -14.56 -10.05 -8.83
C LEU A 38 -13.89 -8.67 -8.64
N LEU A 39 -12.71 -8.49 -9.22
CA LEU A 39 -12.01 -7.21 -9.19
C LEU A 39 -12.72 -6.14 -10.03
N SER A 40 -13.16 -6.46 -11.25
CA SER A 40 -13.92 -5.51 -12.07
C SER A 40 -15.21 -5.09 -11.39
N ASP A 41 -16.00 -6.05 -10.87
CA ASP A 41 -17.27 -5.77 -10.20
C ASP A 41 -17.06 -4.88 -8.95
N LEU A 42 -15.98 -5.14 -8.20
CA LEU A 42 -15.60 -4.32 -7.05
C LEU A 42 -15.19 -2.90 -7.45
N LEU A 43 -14.35 -2.75 -8.48
CA LEU A 43 -13.91 -1.44 -8.96
C LEU A 43 -15.07 -0.61 -9.49
N GLU A 44 -16.00 -1.21 -10.25
CA GLU A 44 -17.24 -0.56 -10.69
C GLU A 44 -18.07 -0.05 -9.50
N THR A 45 -18.18 -0.86 -8.45
CA THR A 45 -18.91 -0.49 -7.23
C THR A 45 -18.25 0.67 -6.47
N LEU A 46 -16.93 0.81 -6.56
CA LEU A 46 -16.16 1.80 -5.81
C LEU A 46 -16.27 3.24 -6.36
N GLY A 47 -16.90 3.47 -7.52
CA GLY A 47 -17.36 4.81 -7.94
C GLY A 47 -16.29 5.85 -8.32
N SER A 48 -14.99 5.58 -8.14
CA SER A 48 -13.88 6.50 -8.41
C SER A 48 -13.69 6.87 -9.90
N PRO A 49 -13.57 8.18 -10.23
CA PRO A 49 -13.22 8.62 -11.58
C PRO A 49 -11.83 8.16 -12.04
N ASP A 50 -10.96 7.76 -11.11
CA ASP A 50 -9.56 7.41 -11.40
C ASP A 50 -9.41 6.06 -12.10
N TYR A 51 -10.40 5.17 -12.00
CA TYR A 51 -10.39 3.87 -12.67
C TYR A 51 -11.06 3.89 -14.06
N VAL A 52 -11.65 5.02 -14.49
CA VAL A 52 -12.45 5.10 -15.74
C VAL A 52 -11.64 4.69 -16.97
N THR A 53 -10.31 4.78 -16.90
CA THR A 53 -9.41 4.39 -17.98
C THR A 53 -8.98 2.92 -17.96
N TRP A 54 -9.22 2.18 -16.87
CA TRP A 54 -8.80 0.79 -16.74
C TRP A 54 -9.79 -0.15 -17.40
N LYS A 55 -9.25 -1.03 -18.23
CA LYS A 55 -10.03 -2.03 -18.97
C LYS A 55 -9.93 -3.40 -18.29
N PRO A 56 -10.93 -4.28 -18.50
CA PRO A 56 -10.88 -5.67 -18.04
C PRO A 56 -9.58 -6.43 -18.32
N GLU A 57 -8.93 -6.12 -19.44
CA GLU A 57 -7.67 -6.75 -19.85
C GLU A 57 -6.47 -6.29 -19.00
N ASP A 58 -6.58 -5.13 -18.33
CA ASP A 58 -5.57 -4.59 -17.41
C ASP A 58 -5.47 -5.39 -16.11
N TYR A 59 -6.42 -6.31 -15.86
CA TYR A 59 -6.48 -7.17 -14.68
C TYR A 59 -5.81 -8.55 -14.89
N THR A 60 -5.12 -8.74 -16.00
CA THR A 60 -4.40 -9.99 -16.36
C THR A 60 -2.90 -9.91 -16.02
N ASP A 61 -2.09 -10.88 -16.44
CA ASP A 61 -0.81 -11.28 -15.83
C ASP A 61 0.22 -10.19 -15.44
N ALA A 62 0.17 -9.00 -16.05
CA ALA A 62 0.91 -7.83 -15.61
C ALA A 62 0.14 -7.03 -14.53
N VAL A 63 0.27 -7.48 -13.27
CA VAL A 63 -0.45 -6.96 -12.08
C VAL A 63 -0.15 -5.48 -11.76
N CYS A 64 0.89 -4.90 -12.35
CA CYS A 64 1.30 -3.51 -12.11
C CYS A 64 1.87 -2.92 -13.41
N LYS A 65 1.38 -1.74 -13.80
CA LYS A 65 1.89 -0.97 -14.94
C LYS A 65 2.47 0.36 -14.44
N LEU A 66 3.56 0.78 -15.08
CA LEU A 66 4.15 2.10 -14.89
C LEU A 66 3.92 2.91 -16.16
N VAL A 67 2.96 3.83 -16.12
CA VAL A 67 2.59 4.66 -17.26
C VAL A 67 3.35 5.97 -17.16
N ALA A 68 4.23 6.25 -18.12
CA ALA A 68 4.92 7.53 -18.17
C ALA A 68 3.91 8.66 -18.43
N LEU A 69 3.98 9.71 -17.61
CA LEU A 69 3.14 10.90 -17.80
C LEU A 69 3.84 11.88 -18.74
N GLU A 70 3.09 12.36 -19.73
CA GLU A 70 3.56 13.39 -20.65
C GLU A 70 3.75 14.72 -19.90
N PRO A 71 4.88 15.44 -20.09
CA PRO A 71 5.13 16.71 -19.41
C PRO A 71 4.06 17.78 -19.63
N SER A 72 3.34 17.70 -20.75
CA SER A 72 2.26 18.63 -21.09
C SER A 72 0.92 18.31 -20.42
N CYS A 73 0.78 17.15 -19.75
CA CYS A 73 -0.48 16.78 -19.12
C CYS A 73 -0.64 17.44 -17.74
N PHE A 74 -1.91 17.61 -17.34
CA PHE A 74 -2.25 18.23 -16.05
C PHE A 74 -1.71 17.42 -14.87
N GLU A 75 -1.84 16.09 -14.92
CA GLU A 75 -1.38 15.20 -13.85
C GLU A 75 0.14 15.33 -13.61
N TYR A 76 0.95 15.37 -14.67
CA TYR A 76 2.39 15.61 -14.57
C TYR A 76 2.68 16.94 -13.88
N SER A 77 2.03 18.01 -14.33
CA SER A 77 2.21 19.36 -13.81
C SER A 77 1.85 19.46 -12.32
N LEU A 78 0.76 18.81 -11.91
CA LEU A 78 0.31 18.75 -10.53
C LEU A 78 1.34 18.06 -9.63
N VAL A 79 1.76 16.84 -10.00
CA VAL A 79 2.73 16.07 -9.22
C VAL A 79 4.08 16.78 -9.16
N LYS A 80 4.54 17.35 -10.28
CA LYS A 80 5.78 18.12 -10.31
C LYS A 80 5.71 19.35 -9.40
N CYS A 81 4.61 20.09 -9.42
CA CYS A 81 4.41 21.24 -8.55
C CYS A 81 4.43 20.84 -7.06
N MET A 82 3.80 19.72 -6.70
CA MET A 82 3.85 19.20 -5.33
C MET A 82 5.27 18.83 -4.92
N PHE A 83 6.03 18.21 -5.81
CA PHE A 83 7.41 17.81 -5.55
C PHE A 83 8.33 19.04 -5.39
N ASP A 84 8.34 19.94 -6.36
CA ASP A 84 9.17 21.15 -6.36
C ASP A 84 8.86 22.03 -5.14
N GLY A 85 7.58 22.16 -4.76
CA GLY A 85 7.14 22.96 -3.62
C GLY A 85 7.56 22.40 -2.25
N ARG A 86 8.00 21.13 -2.18
CA ARG A 86 8.41 20.49 -0.92
C ARG A 86 9.91 20.19 -0.83
N MET A 87 10.62 20.18 -1.96
CA MET A 87 12.05 19.91 -1.97
C MET A 87 12.87 21.13 -1.52
N ARG A 88 13.84 20.90 -0.63
CA ARG A 88 14.76 21.95 -0.15
C ARG A 88 15.86 22.29 -1.16
N LYS A 89 16.14 21.39 -2.09
CA LYS A 89 17.17 21.53 -3.13
C LYS A 89 16.50 21.49 -4.49
N SER A 90 17.13 22.14 -5.47
CA SER A 90 16.70 22.01 -6.85
C SER A 90 17.06 20.62 -7.36
N TYR A 91 16.07 19.90 -7.85
CA TYR A 91 16.22 18.61 -8.52
C TYR A 91 15.70 18.75 -9.95
N THR A 92 16.38 18.09 -10.89
CA THR A 92 15.84 17.91 -12.24
C THR A 92 14.99 16.64 -12.22
N VAL A 93 13.70 16.77 -12.56
CA VAL A 93 12.80 15.63 -12.64
C VAL A 93 12.92 15.01 -14.02
N ASP A 94 13.51 13.83 -14.09
CA ASP A 94 13.72 13.13 -15.37
C ASP A 94 12.41 12.56 -15.92
N THR A 95 11.68 11.81 -15.09
CA THR A 95 10.41 11.18 -15.48
C THR A 95 9.44 11.14 -14.29
N ILE A 96 8.15 11.23 -14.58
CA ILE A 96 7.07 10.93 -13.63
C ILE A 96 6.27 9.78 -14.24
N LYS A 97 6.00 8.75 -13.44
CA LYS A 97 5.24 7.58 -13.87
C LYS A 97 4.07 7.36 -12.92
N ARG A 98 2.88 7.18 -13.46
CA ARG A 98 1.71 6.72 -12.73
C ARG A 98 1.81 5.22 -12.49
N VAL A 99 1.57 4.82 -11.25
CA VAL A 99 1.52 3.41 -10.85
C VAL A 99 0.08 2.93 -10.99
N GLU A 100 -0.15 1.99 -11.89
CA GLU A 100 -1.46 1.38 -12.08
C GLU A 100 -1.42 -0.05 -11.57
N ASN A 101 -1.95 -0.26 -10.37
CA ASN A 101 -2.09 -1.59 -9.76
C ASN A 101 -3.51 -1.74 -9.19
N PRO A 102 -4.39 -2.44 -9.91
CA PRO A 102 -5.81 -2.50 -9.56
C PRO A 102 -6.07 -3.29 -8.27
N TYR A 103 -5.22 -4.26 -7.94
CA TYR A 103 -5.34 -5.02 -6.70
C TYR A 103 -4.96 -4.17 -5.48
N LEU A 104 -3.86 -3.43 -5.56
CA LEU A 104 -3.45 -2.53 -4.47
C LEU A 104 -4.46 -1.39 -4.29
N PHE A 105 -4.99 -0.86 -5.39
CA PHE A 105 -6.03 0.16 -5.34
C PHE A 105 -7.30 -0.37 -4.67
N ALA A 106 -7.78 -1.55 -5.05
CA ALA A 106 -8.95 -2.16 -4.41
C ALA A 106 -8.73 -2.40 -2.90
N GLN A 107 -7.54 -2.89 -2.52
CA GLN A 107 -7.17 -3.06 -1.11
C GLN A 107 -7.18 -1.72 -0.35
N PHE A 108 -6.60 -0.68 -0.94
CA PHE A 108 -6.60 0.67 -0.39
C PHE A 108 -8.03 1.19 -0.21
N ALA A 109 -8.87 1.10 -1.24
CA ALA A 109 -10.24 1.61 -1.23
C ALA A 109 -11.10 0.90 -0.16
N LEU A 110 -10.99 -0.43 -0.06
CA LEU A 110 -11.68 -1.19 0.99
C LEU A 110 -11.21 -0.77 2.39
N LYS A 111 -9.91 -0.54 2.57
CA LYS A 111 -9.37 -0.08 3.86
C LYS A 111 -9.78 1.35 4.19
N LYS A 112 -9.88 2.22 3.20
CA LYS A 112 -10.40 3.59 3.34
C LYS A 112 -11.86 3.53 3.80
N LEU A 113 -12.72 2.78 3.11
CA LEU A 113 -14.13 2.61 3.48
C LEU A 113 -14.29 2.05 4.91
N GLN A 114 -13.50 1.04 5.28
CA GLN A 114 -13.48 0.52 6.65
C GLN A 114 -13.15 1.60 7.70
N LYS A 115 -12.23 2.52 7.37
CA LYS A 115 -11.85 3.62 8.26
C LYS A 115 -12.92 4.71 8.29
N GLU A 116 -13.56 5.04 7.18
CA GLU A 116 -14.64 6.04 7.11
C GLU A 116 -15.84 5.62 7.97
N VAL A 117 -16.18 4.33 7.98
CA VAL A 117 -17.24 3.80 8.85
C VAL A 117 -16.84 3.87 10.33
N LYS A 118 -15.54 3.65 10.63
CA LYS A 118 -15.05 3.58 12.01
C LYS A 118 -14.76 4.94 12.64
N TYR A 119 -14.35 5.93 11.84
CA TYR A 119 -13.86 7.22 12.32
C TYR A 119 -14.60 8.35 11.61
N THR A 120 -15.14 9.28 12.40
CA THR A 120 -15.69 10.53 11.87
C THR A 120 -14.56 11.45 11.42
N GLY A 121 -14.60 11.91 10.16
CA GLY A 121 -13.63 12.89 9.64
C GLY A 121 -12.30 12.28 9.18
N LEU A 122 -12.34 11.15 8.46
CA LEU A 122 -11.15 10.60 7.84
C LEU A 122 -10.58 11.60 6.83
N GLN A 123 -9.30 11.98 7.01
CA GLN A 123 -8.57 12.79 6.07
C GLN A 123 -7.58 11.91 5.29
N GLU A 124 -7.72 11.91 3.97
CA GLU A 124 -6.73 11.36 3.07
C GLU A 124 -5.62 12.40 2.83
N MET A 125 -4.36 11.93 2.79
CA MET A 125 -3.20 12.78 2.59
C MET A 125 -2.28 12.16 1.55
N GLU A 126 -1.74 13.01 0.68
CA GLU A 126 -0.70 12.64 -0.28
C GLU A 126 0.66 12.92 0.35
N LEU A 127 1.50 11.88 0.44
CA LEU A 127 2.80 11.92 1.10
C LEU A 127 3.89 11.41 0.17
N PHE A 128 5.10 11.97 0.32
CA PHE A 128 6.28 11.46 -0.36
C PHE A 128 6.90 10.29 0.41
N HIS A 129 7.24 9.23 -0.32
CA HIS A 129 7.99 8.09 0.18
C HIS A 129 9.25 7.91 -0.67
N GLY A 130 10.41 8.11 -0.06
CA GLY A 130 11.69 7.77 -0.68
C GLY A 130 12.07 6.33 -0.35
N ASP A 131 12.43 5.57 -1.37
CA ASP A 131 12.98 4.22 -1.24
C ASP A 131 14.43 4.21 -1.73
N ALA A 132 15.26 3.32 -1.18
CA ALA A 132 16.71 3.28 -1.38
C ALA A 132 17.16 2.52 -2.64
N LYS A 133 16.23 2.23 -3.56
CA LYS A 133 16.54 1.47 -4.78
C LYS A 133 17.60 2.11 -5.66
#